data_AF-A0A2G6P079-F1
#
_entry.id   AF-A0A2G6P079-F1
#
_cell.length_a   1.000
_cell.length_b   1.000
_cell.length_c   1.000
_cell.angle_alpha   90.00
_cell.angle_beta   90.00
_cell.angle_gamma   90.00
#
_symmetry.space_group_name_H-M   'P 1'
#
loop_
_entity.id
_entity.type
_entity.pdbx_description
1 polymer ?
#
loop_
_entity_poly.entity_id
_entity_poly.type
_entity_poly.pdbx_seq_one_letter_code
_entity_poly.pdbx_strand_id
1 'polypeptide(L)'
;IKKGKKTDNEIKPYVEFLRNENTSAKDYIIDIFKEKDLVLICERFHPEFTQYELIVELCKDDRFIKNVGNIFIEVCTRNYYPEVDQFLKDKDLSKVEIDSLLKEIARNRSVHPIS
;
A
#
# COMPACT_ATOMS: atom_id res chain seq x y z
N ILE A 1 -41.04 18.55 14.56
CA ILE A 1 -40.01 17.49 14.50
C ILE A 1 -40.45 16.46 13.46
N LYS A 2 -39.96 16.56 12.21
CA LYS A 2 -40.31 15.61 11.13
C LYS A 2 -39.44 14.35 11.29
N LYS A 3 -40.07 13.20 11.52
CA LYS A 3 -39.42 11.89 11.68
C LYS A 3 -38.84 11.41 10.34
N GLY A 4 -37.53 11.17 10.30
CA GLY A 4 -36.86 10.45 9.21
C GLY A 4 -37.34 9.01 9.13
N LYS A 5 -37.61 8.51 7.91
CA LYS A 5 -38.07 7.12 7.70
C LYS A 5 -37.86 6.54 6.29
N LYS A 6 -37.07 7.20 5.43
CA LYS A 6 -36.74 6.68 4.09
C LYS A 6 -35.29 6.22 3.94
N THR A 7 -34.38 6.77 4.75
CA THR A 7 -32.94 6.48 4.73
C THR A 7 -32.55 5.16 5.42
N ASP A 8 -33.38 4.65 6.36
CA ASP A 8 -33.00 3.48 7.18
C ASP A 8 -32.86 2.18 6.40
N ASN A 9 -33.68 1.93 5.37
CA ASN A 9 -33.63 0.68 4.61
C ASN A 9 -32.51 0.67 3.56
N GLU A 10 -32.17 1.82 2.97
CA GLU A 10 -31.14 1.92 1.93
C GLU A 10 -29.73 1.72 2.50
N ILE A 11 -29.49 2.18 3.73
CA ILE A 11 -28.18 2.01 4.41
C ILE A 11 -28.11 0.74 5.26
N LYS A 12 -29.23 0.03 5.46
CA LYS A 12 -29.30 -1.17 6.31
C LYS A 12 -28.23 -2.22 5.94
N PRO A 13 -28.01 -2.56 4.65
CA PRO A 13 -26.96 -3.52 4.28
C PRO A 13 -25.55 -3.05 4.68
N TYR A 14 -25.26 -1.75 4.54
CA TYR A 14 -23.98 -1.18 4.93
C TYR A 14 -23.77 -1.20 6.44
N VAL A 15 -24.82 -0.88 7.21
CA VAL A 15 -24.78 -0.94 8.68
C VAL A 15 -24.62 -2.38 9.17
N GLU A 16 -25.29 -3.33 8.54
CA GLU A 16 -25.14 -4.77 8.85
C GLU A 16 -23.75 -5.27 8.50
N PHE A 17 -23.19 -4.86 7.35
CA PHE A 17 -21.80 -5.15 6.98
C PHE A 17 -20.83 -4.62 8.04
N LEU A 18 -20.90 -3.34 8.41
CA LEU A 18 -20.00 -2.76 9.42
C LEU A 18 -20.09 -3.40 10.80
N ARG A 19 -21.22 -4.05 11.13
CA ARG A 19 -21.40 -4.75 12.41
C ARG A 19 -20.86 -6.16 12.41
N ASN A 20 -20.89 -6.82 11.26
CA ASN A 20 -20.60 -8.25 11.14
C ASN A 20 -19.23 -8.52 10.51
N GLU A 21 -18.78 -7.65 9.61
CA GLU A 21 -17.48 -7.74 8.99
C GLU A 21 -16.41 -7.21 9.93
N ASN A 22 -15.46 -8.07 10.25
CA ASN A 22 -14.35 -7.78 11.16
C ASN A 22 -12.99 -8.11 10.53
N THR A 23 -12.97 -8.48 9.25
CA THR A 23 -11.74 -8.74 8.50
C THR A 23 -10.96 -7.44 8.33
N SER A 24 -9.69 -7.46 8.74
CA SER A 24 -8.82 -6.30 8.53
C SER A 24 -8.54 -6.09 7.04
N ALA A 25 -8.23 -4.86 6.63
CA ALA A 25 -7.86 -4.58 5.24
C ALA A 25 -6.68 -5.45 4.77
N LYS A 26 -5.72 -5.70 5.68
CA LYS A 26 -4.57 -6.57 5.44
C LYS A 26 -5.00 -8.01 5.19
N ASP A 27 -5.84 -8.57 6.05
CA ASP A 27 -6.32 -9.95 5.90
C ASP A 27 -7.18 -10.11 4.66
N TYR A 28 -8.03 -9.13 4.35
CA TYR A 28 -8.82 -9.11 3.13
C TYR A 28 -7.93 -9.20 1.88
N ILE A 29 -6.86 -8.41 1.81
CA ILE A 29 -5.92 -8.43 0.67
C ILE A 29 -5.19 -9.77 0.57
N ILE A 30 -4.69 -10.31 1.69
CA ILE A 30 -4.01 -11.62 1.70
C ILE A 30 -4.98 -12.73 1.25
N ASP A 31 -6.23 -12.66 1.68
CA ASP A 31 -7.24 -13.67 1.35
C ASP A 31 -7.63 -13.66 -0.13
N ILE A 32 -7.58 -12.51 -0.81
CA ILE A 32 -7.80 -12.45 -2.27
C ILE A 32 -6.78 -13.34 -3.02
N PHE A 33 -5.54 -13.42 -2.54
CA PHE A 33 -4.51 -14.27 -3.17
C PHE A 33 -4.79 -15.79 -3.06
N LYS A 34 -5.79 -16.22 -2.27
CA LYS A 34 -6.24 -17.62 -2.27
C LYS A 34 -6.92 -18.00 -3.58
N GLU A 35 -7.50 -17.03 -4.29
CA GLU A 35 -8.26 -17.24 -5.52
C GLU A 35 -7.68 -16.52 -6.75
N LYS A 36 -6.76 -15.56 -6.54
CA LYS A 36 -6.19 -14.71 -7.59
C LYS A 36 -4.67 -14.74 -7.55
N ASP A 37 -4.06 -14.86 -8.72
CA ASP A 37 -2.60 -14.82 -8.85
C ASP A 37 -2.04 -13.38 -8.80
N LEU A 38 -2.87 -12.39 -9.16
CA LEU A 38 -2.49 -10.98 -9.24
C LEU A 38 -3.56 -10.09 -8.60
N VAL A 39 -3.12 -9.22 -7.70
CA VAL A 39 -3.94 -8.19 -7.06
C VAL A 39 -3.37 -6.83 -7.42
N LEU A 40 -4.19 -5.97 -8.04
CA LEU A 40 -3.85 -4.56 -8.29
C LEU A 40 -4.45 -3.70 -7.19
N ILE A 41 -3.59 -2.96 -6.49
CA ILE A 41 -4.01 -1.98 -5.48
C ILE A 41 -3.75 -0.60 -6.08
N CYS A 42 -4.83 0.17 -6.24
CA CYS A 42 -4.74 1.55 -6.69
C CYS A 42 -4.74 2.48 -5.49
N GLU A 43 -3.88 3.50 -5.52
CA GLU A 43 -3.96 4.59 -4.57
C GLU A 43 -5.24 5.41 -4.78
N ARG A 44 -5.81 5.90 -3.68
CA ARG A 44 -6.90 6.87 -3.74
C ARG A 44 -6.36 8.28 -3.91
N PHE A 45 -5.27 8.58 -3.20
CA PHE A 45 -4.68 9.90 -3.15
C PHE A 45 -3.17 9.79 -2.87
N HIS A 46 -2.35 10.19 -3.84
CA HIS A 46 -0.88 10.00 -3.80
C HIS A 46 -0.19 10.47 -2.51
N PRO A 47 -0.55 11.64 -1.93
CA PRO A 47 0.07 12.13 -0.70
C PRO A 47 -0.44 11.47 0.60
N GLU A 48 -1.46 10.61 0.55
CA GLU A 48 -2.00 9.96 1.75
C GLU A 48 -1.03 8.88 2.25
N PHE A 49 -0.53 9.01 3.49
CA PHE A 49 0.50 8.09 3.98
C PHE A 49 -0.05 6.76 4.51
N THR A 50 -1.27 6.76 5.03
CA THR A 50 -1.93 5.59 5.65
C THR A 50 -2.10 4.42 4.68
N GLN A 51 -2.29 4.69 3.38
CA GLN A 51 -2.31 3.65 2.36
C GLN A 51 -0.95 2.93 2.24
N TYR A 52 0.18 3.64 2.36
CA TYR A 52 1.51 3.02 2.30
C TYR A 52 1.84 2.26 3.59
N GLU A 53 1.33 2.68 4.74
CA GLU A 53 1.45 1.92 6.00
C GLU A 53 0.84 0.52 5.84
N LEU A 54 -0.36 0.42 5.26
CA LEU A 54 -1.00 -0.86 4.95
C LEU A 54 -0.14 -1.73 4.02
N ILE A 55 0.46 -1.14 2.97
CA ILE A 55 1.36 -1.88 2.06
C ILE A 55 2.60 -2.39 2.81
N VAL A 56 3.19 -1.58 3.69
CA VAL A 56 4.32 -1.99 4.53
C VAL A 56 3.93 -3.10 5.50
N GLU A 57 2.74 -3.05 6.08
CA GLU A 57 2.21 -4.12 6.94
C GLU A 57 2.02 -5.44 6.17
N LEU A 58 1.54 -5.38 4.93
CA LEU A 58 1.45 -6.54 4.04
C LEU A 58 2.83 -7.14 3.76
N CYS A 59 3.81 -6.31 3.39
CA CYS A 59 5.18 -6.76 3.10
C CYS A 59 5.89 -7.41 4.30
N LYS A 60 5.44 -7.11 5.53
CA LYS A 60 5.97 -7.70 6.76
C LYS A 60 5.21 -8.95 7.21
N ASP A 61 4.08 -9.28 6.60
CA ASP A 61 3.26 -10.42 7.01
C ASP A 61 3.85 -11.74 6.49
N ASP A 62 4.12 -12.70 7.37
CA ASP A 62 4.71 -14.00 7.02
C ASP A 62 3.88 -14.76 5.96
N ARG A 63 2.54 -14.60 5.98
CA ARG A 63 1.66 -15.23 4.99
C ARG A 63 1.88 -14.63 3.61
N PHE A 64 2.08 -13.32 3.54
CA PHE A 64 2.35 -12.62 2.29
C PHE A 64 3.73 -12.99 1.76
N ILE A 65 4.76 -12.97 2.61
CA ILE A 65 6.14 -13.35 2.25
C ILE A 65 6.18 -14.78 1.70
N LYS A 66 5.48 -15.72 2.38
CA LYS A 66 5.51 -17.14 2.01
C LYS A 66 4.70 -17.48 0.76
N ASN A 67 3.52 -16.87 0.59
CA ASN A 67 2.56 -17.30 -0.43
C ASN A 67 2.49 -16.37 -1.66
N VAL A 68 2.94 -15.12 -1.53
CA VAL A 68 2.92 -14.12 -2.62
C VAL A 68 4.35 -13.69 -2.96
N GLY A 69 5.09 -13.19 -1.98
CA GLY A 69 6.54 -12.93 -2.02
C GLY A 69 7.01 -11.83 -2.97
N ASN A 70 6.12 -11.26 -3.80
CA ASN A 70 6.47 -10.31 -4.85
C ASN A 70 5.56 -9.08 -4.78
N ILE A 71 6.15 -7.91 -5.00
CA ILE A 71 5.43 -6.64 -5.10
C ILE A 71 6.01 -5.83 -6.26
N PHE A 72 5.12 -5.24 -7.05
CA PHE A 72 5.47 -4.29 -8.10
C PHE A 72 4.84 -2.96 -7.73
N ILE A 73 5.65 -1.90 -7.70
CA ILE A 73 5.20 -0.55 -7.34
C ILE A 73 5.30 0.37 -8.53
N GLU A 74 4.39 1.34 -8.60
CA GLU A 74 4.48 2.44 -9.54
C GLU A 74 5.69 3.32 -9.17
N VAL A 75 6.49 3.67 -10.16
CA VAL A 75 7.66 4.53 -10.00
C VAL A 75 7.67 5.53 -11.15
N CYS A 76 7.48 6.81 -10.81
CA CYS A 76 7.32 7.88 -11.78
C CYS A 76 8.56 8.11 -12.68
N THR A 77 9.73 7.59 -12.31
CA THR A 77 10.99 7.82 -13.02
C THR A 77 11.71 6.51 -13.36
N ARG A 78 11.50 6.02 -14.59
CA ARG A 78 12.12 4.77 -15.09
C ARG A 78 13.65 4.76 -14.97
N ASN A 79 14.29 5.92 -15.09
CA ASN A 79 15.74 6.05 -15.03
C ASN A 79 16.32 5.68 -13.66
N TYR A 80 15.52 5.71 -12.59
CA TYR A 80 15.94 5.37 -11.23
C TYR A 80 15.45 3.98 -10.77
N TYR A 81 14.88 3.19 -11.67
CA TYR A 81 14.44 1.83 -11.34
C TYR A 81 15.62 0.94 -10.88
N PRO A 82 16.78 0.91 -11.56
CA PRO A 82 17.91 0.09 -11.13
C PRO A 82 18.42 0.43 -9.73
N GLU A 83 18.52 1.71 -9.40
CA GLU A 83 19.04 2.21 -8.13
C GLU A 83 18.10 1.86 -6.97
N VAL A 84 16.79 2.02 -7.18
CA VAL A 84 15.79 1.64 -6.17
C VAL A 84 15.69 0.13 -6.01
N ASP A 85 15.75 -0.63 -7.10
CA ASP A 85 15.77 -2.09 -7.06
C ASP A 85 17.02 -2.61 -6.35
N GLN A 86 18.18 -2.04 -6.62
CA GLN A 86 19.44 -2.38 -5.94
C GLN A 86 19.36 -2.03 -4.44
N PHE A 87 18.86 -0.84 -4.09
CA PHE A 87 18.67 -0.42 -2.70
C PHE A 87 17.76 -1.38 -1.92
N LEU A 88 16.65 -1.83 -2.52
CA LEU A 88 15.70 -2.75 -1.89
C LEU A 88 16.24 -4.18 -1.74
N LYS A 89 17.23 -4.58 -2.56
CA LYS A 89 17.85 -5.92 -2.51
C LYS A 89 19.04 -5.99 -1.59
N ASP A 90 19.65 -4.86 -1.24
CA ASP A 90 20.79 -4.81 -0.35
C ASP A 90 20.35 -5.06 1.10
N LYS A 91 20.90 -6.13 1.71
CA LYS A 91 20.53 -6.59 3.04
C LYS A 91 21.48 -6.10 4.14
N ASP A 92 22.61 -5.53 3.75
CA ASP A 92 23.73 -5.26 4.66
C ASP A 92 23.97 -3.77 4.87
N LEU A 93 23.03 -2.91 4.46
CA LEU A 93 23.12 -1.47 4.64
C LEU A 93 22.99 -1.06 6.11
N SER A 94 23.94 -0.26 6.59
CA SER A 94 23.80 0.44 7.86
C SER A 94 22.71 1.51 7.78
N LYS A 95 22.20 1.94 8.94
CA LYS A 95 21.23 3.04 9.01
C LYS A 95 21.73 4.33 8.34
N VAL A 96 23.04 4.62 8.44
CA VAL A 96 23.65 5.82 7.84
C VAL A 96 23.63 5.72 6.31
N GLU A 97 23.92 4.54 5.76
CA GLU A 97 23.86 4.29 4.32
C GLU A 97 22.42 4.35 3.81
N ILE A 98 21.47 3.74 4.53
CA ILE A 98 20.04 3.84 4.23
C ILE A 98 19.60 5.31 4.15
N ASP A 99 19.90 6.11 5.18
CA ASP A 99 19.52 7.51 5.23
C ASP A 99 20.16 8.33 4.10
N SER A 100 21.40 8.00 3.71
CA SER A 100 22.10 8.66 2.61
C SER A 100 21.48 8.33 1.25
N LEU A 101 21.27 7.04 0.97
CA LEU A 101 20.70 6.55 -0.28
C LEU A 101 19.25 7.05 -0.47
N LEU A 102 18.43 7.03 0.59
CA LEU A 102 17.08 7.57 0.53
C LEU A 102 17.05 9.07 0.20
N LYS A 103 17.99 9.85 0.76
CA LYS A 103 18.11 11.29 0.43
C LYS A 103 18.51 11.51 -1.02
N GLU A 104 19.45 10.71 -1.53
CA GLU A 104 19.89 10.78 -2.92
C GLU A 104 18.74 10.44 -3.89
N ILE A 105 18.06 9.31 -3.65
CA ILE A 105 16.89 8.89 -4.41
C ILE A 105 15.81 10.00 -4.37
N ALA A 106 15.49 10.53 -3.19
CA ALA A 106 14.45 11.56 -3.05
C ALA A 106 14.80 12.87 -3.76
N ARG A 107 16.05 13.33 -3.69
CA ARG A 107 16.51 14.57 -4.37
C ARG A 107 16.48 14.41 -5.89
N ASN A 108 16.98 13.29 -6.38
CA ASN A 108 17.19 13.06 -7.81
C ASN A 108 15.90 12.59 -8.53
N ARG A 109 14.88 12.14 -7.78
CA ARG A 109 13.55 11.78 -8.27
C ARG A 109 12.59 12.96 -8.46
N SER A 110 13.00 14.20 -8.19
CA SER A 110 12.10 15.36 -8.30
C SER A 110 11.45 15.41 -9.69
N VAL A 111 10.16 15.08 -9.76
CA VAL A 111 9.30 15.25 -10.94
C VAL A 111 9.02 16.73 -11.24
N HIS A 112 9.42 17.61 -10.30
CA HIS A 112 9.40 19.04 -10.46
C HIS A 112 10.78 19.52 -10.92
N PRO A 113 10.85 20.39 -11.94
CA PRO A 113 12.12 20.98 -12.33
C PRO A 113 12.73 21.70 -11.12
N ILE A 114 14.03 21.49 -10.91
CA ILE A 114 14.81 22.25 -9.95
C ILE A 114 14.88 23.67 -10.53
N SER A 115 14.06 24.58 -10.01
CA SER A 115 14.12 26.01 -10.31
C SER A 115 15.34 26.65 -9.67
#